data_AF-A0A352R0G5-F1
#
_entry.id   AF-A0A352R0G5-F1
#
_cell.length_a   1.000
_cell.length_b   1.000
_cell.length_c   1.000
_cell.angle_alpha   90.00
_cell.angle_beta   90.00
_cell.angle_gamma   90.00
#
_symmetry.space_group_name_H-M   'P 1'
#
loop_
_entity.id
_entity.type
_entity.pdbx_description
1 polymer ?
#
loop_
_entity_poly.entity_id
_entity_poly.type
_entity_poly.pdbx_seq_one_letter_code
_entity_poly.pdbx_strand_id
1 'polypeptide(L)'
;MNDDQSTNGQEKRSWLQRITLFFSDRASNSEELLEQIRQAEEDQILDREALDTIEGAMQMSKMQVRDIMVPRSQMATVKADQTVSEFMETVI
;
A
#
# COMPACT_ATOMS: atom_id res chain seq x y z
N MET A 1 21.49 -13.71 -28.39
CA MET A 1 21.53 -12.70 -27.32
C MET A 1 20.10 -12.29 -27.02
N ASN A 2 19.78 -12.18 -25.73
CA ASN A 2 18.48 -11.90 -25.08
C ASN A 2 17.56 -13.10 -24.79
N ASP A 3 17.87 -13.80 -23.70
CA ASP A 3 16.91 -14.56 -22.90
C ASP A 3 16.92 -13.97 -21.47
N ASP A 4 16.33 -12.79 -21.29
CA ASP A 4 16.05 -12.22 -19.96
C ASP A 4 14.53 -12.05 -19.82
N GLN A 5 13.83 -13.15 -19.53
CA GLN A 5 12.51 -13.04 -18.92
C GLN A 5 12.13 -14.34 -18.21
N SER A 6 11.71 -14.18 -16.94
CA SER A 6 10.85 -15.11 -16.18
C SER A 6 11.51 -15.93 -15.06
N THR A 7 12.14 -15.28 -14.08
CA THR A 7 12.31 -15.85 -12.73
C THR A 7 11.42 -15.18 -11.67
N ASN A 8 10.87 -13.99 -11.93
CA ASN A 8 10.09 -13.22 -10.94
C ASN A 8 8.65 -13.74 -10.70
N GLY A 9 8.20 -14.75 -11.45
CA GLY A 9 6.86 -15.34 -11.32
C GLY A 9 6.80 -16.59 -10.42
N GLN A 10 7.94 -17.25 -10.18
CA GLN A 10 8.00 -18.48 -9.39
C GLN A 10 8.14 -18.20 -7.89
N GLU A 11 8.96 -17.21 -7.50
CA GLU A 11 9.08 -16.79 -6.09
C GLU A 11 7.75 -16.25 -5.56
N LYS A 12 7.03 -15.47 -6.39
CA LYS A 12 5.73 -14.93 -6.00
C LYS A 12 4.70 -15.99 -5.64
N ARG A 13 4.70 -17.11 -6.37
CA ARG A 13 3.80 -18.23 -6.10
C ARG A 13 4.19 -18.97 -4.82
N SER A 14 5.48 -19.08 -4.51
CA SER A 14 5.98 -19.80 -3.34
C SER A 14 5.61 -19.12 -2.00
N TRP A 15 5.78 -17.80 -1.90
CA TRP A 15 5.39 -17.07 -0.67
C TRP A 15 3.87 -16.92 -0.54
N LEU A 16 3.14 -16.71 -1.64
CA LEU A 16 1.67 -16.73 -1.62
C LEU A 16 1.13 -18.10 -1.19
N GLN A 17 1.74 -19.19 -1.65
CA GLN A 17 1.40 -20.55 -1.22
C GLN A 17 1.67 -20.75 0.29
N ARG A 18 2.81 -20.27 0.81
CA ARG A 18 3.14 -20.31 2.25
C ARG A 18 2.16 -19.51 3.11
N ILE A 19 1.77 -18.33 2.63
CA ILE A 19 0.65 -17.54 3.17
C ILE A 19 -0.59 -18.44 3.22
N THR A 20 -0.98 -19.04 2.09
CA THR A 20 -2.20 -19.88 2.02
C THR A 20 -2.20 -21.04 3.05
N LEU A 21 -1.03 -21.57 3.40
CA LEU A 21 -0.88 -22.58 4.47
C LEU A 21 -1.08 -21.98 5.87
N PHE A 22 -0.61 -20.77 6.15
CA PHE A 22 -0.90 -20.05 7.41
C PHE A 22 -2.40 -19.67 7.52
N PHE A 23 -3.05 -19.32 6.41
CA PHE A 23 -4.50 -19.04 6.37
C PHE A 23 -5.40 -20.27 6.55
N SER A 24 -4.83 -21.47 6.73
CA SER A 24 -5.61 -22.66 7.05
C SER A 24 -6.21 -22.63 8.47
N ASP A 25 -5.63 -21.83 9.37
CA ASP A 25 -6.28 -21.35 10.60
C ASP A 25 -6.82 -19.95 10.32
N ARG A 26 -8.11 -19.88 10.00
CA ARG A 26 -8.72 -18.70 9.38
C ARG A 26 -8.80 -17.58 10.42
N ALA A 27 -7.90 -16.59 10.33
CA ALA A 27 -7.94 -15.41 11.19
C ALA A 27 -9.37 -14.84 11.26
N SER A 28 -9.88 -14.72 12.47
CA SER A 28 -11.27 -14.37 12.75
C SER A 28 -11.52 -12.87 12.64
N ASN A 29 -10.46 -12.06 12.71
CA ASN A 29 -10.52 -10.60 12.63
C ASN A 29 -9.23 -10.00 12.03
N SER A 30 -9.26 -8.68 11.78
CA SER A 30 -8.16 -7.96 11.13
C SER A 30 -6.89 -7.89 11.99
N GLU A 31 -7.05 -7.82 13.31
CA GLU A 31 -5.94 -7.76 14.26
C GLU A 31 -5.19 -9.11 14.33
N GLU A 32 -5.91 -10.22 14.35
CA GLU A 32 -5.33 -11.58 14.31
C GLU A 32 -4.58 -11.83 12.99
N LEU A 33 -5.13 -11.35 11.87
CA LEU A 33 -4.45 -11.39 10.58
C LEU A 33 -3.14 -10.59 10.60
N LEU A 34 -3.15 -9.39 11.16
CA LEU A 34 -1.97 -8.54 11.25
C LEU A 34 -0.84 -9.22 12.04
N GLU A 35 -1.20 -9.88 13.15
CA GLU A 35 -0.24 -10.60 13.99
C GLU A 35 0.42 -11.76 13.24
N GLN A 36 -0.34 -12.54 12.47
CA GLN A 36 0.23 -13.61 11.63
C GLN A 36 1.19 -13.07 10.58
N ILE A 37 0.88 -11.91 9.98
CA ILE A 37 1.72 -11.28 8.96
C ILE A 37 3.01 -10.73 9.58
N ARG A 38 2.95 -10.19 10.80
CA ARG A 38 4.14 -9.78 11.57
C ARG A 38 5.04 -10.98 11.90
N GLN A 39 4.46 -12.09 12.36
CA GLN A 39 5.22 -13.31 12.61
C GLN A 39 5.91 -13.84 11.34
N ALA A 40 5.24 -13.74 10.18
CA ALA A 40 5.83 -14.13 8.91
C ALA A 40 7.02 -13.23 8.49
N GLU A 41 7.07 -11.97 8.92
CA GLU A 41 8.25 -11.10 8.74
C GLU A 41 9.38 -11.51 9.70
N GLU A 42 9.08 -11.80 10.97
CA GLU A 42 10.06 -12.31 11.94
C GLU A 42 10.69 -13.64 11.48
N ASP A 43 9.88 -14.51 10.89
CA ASP A 43 10.29 -15.79 10.32
C ASP A 43 10.99 -15.65 8.96
N GLN A 44 11.19 -14.40 8.48
CA GLN A 44 11.82 -14.06 7.19
C GLN A 44 11.11 -14.65 5.97
N ILE A 45 9.82 -14.94 6.10
CA ILE A 45 8.94 -15.37 5.00
C ILE A 45 8.51 -14.16 4.16
N LEU A 46 8.32 -13.02 4.82
CA LEU A 46 8.05 -11.71 4.23
C LEU A 46 9.21 -10.77 4.54
N ASP A 47 9.49 -9.85 3.62
CA ASP A 47 10.38 -8.74 3.89
C ASP A 47 9.63 -7.59 4.58
N ARG A 48 10.41 -6.66 5.14
CA ARG A 48 9.87 -5.52 5.88
C ARG A 48 9.00 -4.60 5.03
N GLU A 49 9.35 -4.42 3.76
CA GLU A 49 8.61 -3.56 2.83
C GLU A 49 7.20 -4.13 2.54
N ALA A 50 7.11 -5.46 2.38
CA ALA A 50 5.84 -6.15 2.20
C ALA A 50 4.96 -6.03 3.46
N LEU A 51 5.53 -6.20 4.66
CA LEU A 51 4.81 -5.97 5.92
C LEU A 51 4.26 -4.54 5.96
N ASP A 52 5.11 -3.53 5.80
CA ASP A 52 4.73 -2.11 5.87
C ASP A 52 3.63 -1.77 4.84
N THR A 53 3.71 -2.35 3.63
CA THR A 53 2.69 -2.19 2.59
C THR A 53 1.34 -2.77 3.01
N ILE A 54 1.33 -3.98 3.59
CA ILE A 54 0.09 -4.62 4.03
C ILE A 54 -0.50 -3.87 5.22
N GLU A 55 0.31 -3.50 6.21
CA GLU A 55 -0.16 -2.70 7.36
C GLU A 55 -0.76 -1.37 6.90
N GLY A 56 -0.07 -0.67 5.98
CA GLY A 56 -0.54 0.57 5.38
C GLY A 56 -1.87 0.40 4.66
N ALA A 57 -2.00 -0.62 3.81
CA ALA A 57 -3.24 -0.90 3.09
C ALA A 57 -4.41 -1.23 4.04
N MET A 58 -4.16 -2.02 5.08
CA MET A 58 -5.18 -2.33 6.09
C MET A 58 -5.59 -1.09 6.88
N GLN A 59 -4.65 -0.21 7.23
CA GLN A 59 -4.97 1.07 7.87
C GLN A 59 -5.81 1.96 6.95
N MET A 60 -5.42 2.11 5.68
CA MET A 60 -6.15 2.90 4.68
C MET A 60 -7.59 2.39 4.48
N SER A 61 -7.82 1.08 4.57
CA SER A 61 -9.17 0.50 4.44
C SER A 61 -10.15 0.95 5.53
N LYS A 62 -9.63 1.39 6.68
CA LYS A 62 -10.42 1.90 7.82
C LYS A 62 -10.64 3.41 7.75
N MET A 63 -9.95 4.13 6.86
CA MET A 63 -10.00 5.59 6.77
C MET A 63 -11.17 6.10 5.92
N GLN A 64 -11.64 7.29 6.23
CA GLN A 64 -12.62 8.04 5.45
C GLN A 64 -11.93 9.21 4.73
N VAL A 65 -12.57 9.75 3.69
CA VAL A 65 -12.02 10.88 2.90
C VAL A 65 -11.60 12.04 3.79
N ARG A 66 -12.37 12.37 4.82
CA ARG A 66 -12.06 13.47 5.74
C ARG A 66 -10.78 13.25 6.57
N ASP A 67 -10.33 12.01 6.71
CA ASP A 67 -9.17 11.65 7.51
C ASP A 67 -7.86 11.88 6.73
N ILE A 68 -7.93 11.98 5.39
CA ILE A 68 -6.76 12.14 4.50
C ILE A 68 -6.85 13.31 3.52
N MET A 69 -7.99 13.99 3.41
CA MET A 69 -8.15 15.13 2.49
C MET A 69 -7.26 16.31 2.88
N VAL A 70 -6.79 17.07 1.90
CA VAL A 70 -6.22 18.40 2.14
C VAL A 70 -7.35 19.35 2.57
N PRO A 71 -7.29 20.00 3.75
CA PRO A 71 -8.32 20.93 4.19
C PRO A 71 -8.51 22.08 3.21
N ARG A 72 -9.75 22.55 3.00
CA ARG A 72 -10.05 23.63 2.04
C ARG A 72 -9.27 24.92 2.31
N SER A 73 -8.95 25.21 3.57
CA SER A 73 -8.13 26.36 3.98
C SER A 73 -6.64 26.23 3.63
N GLN A 74 -6.18 25.01 3.32
CA GLN A 74 -4.80 24.69 2.97
C GLN A 74 -4.63 24.39 1.47
N MET A 75 -5.71 24.46 0.69
CA MET A 75 -5.66 24.24 -0.75
C MET A 75 -5.10 25.48 -1.46
N ALA A 76 -4.09 25.28 -2.31
CA ALA A 76 -3.82 26.20 -3.40
C ALA A 76 -4.94 26.04 -4.45
N THR A 77 -5.64 27.13 -4.77
CA THR A 77 -6.78 27.10 -5.69
C THR A 77 -6.57 28.09 -6.83
N VAL A 78 -6.95 27.69 -8.03
CA VAL A 78 -6.87 28.50 -9.25
C VAL A 78 -8.28 28.73 -9.79
N LYS A 79 -8.54 29.90 -10.36
CA LYS A 79 -9.83 30.19 -10.99
C LYS A 79 -9.83 29.70 -12.44
N ALA A 80 -11.00 29.30 -12.93
CA ALA A 80 -11.13 28.75 -14.28
C ALA A 80 -10.82 29.76 -15.40
N ASP A 81 -10.93 31.06 -15.11
CA ASP A 81 -10.68 32.16 -16.03
C ASP A 81 -9.25 32.74 -15.93
N GLN A 82 -8.41 32.22 -15.04
CA GLN A 82 -7.00 32.63 -14.97
C GLN A 82 -6.22 32.11 -16.18
N THR A 83 -5.45 33.00 -16.79
CA THR A 83 -4.42 32.63 -17.76
C THR A 83 -3.30 31.85 -17.10
N VAL A 84 -2.53 31.10 -17.90
CA VAL A 84 -1.38 30.33 -17.40
C VAL A 84 -0.42 31.21 -16.61
N SER A 85 -0.07 32.38 -17.12
CA SER A 85 0.83 33.31 -16.44
C SER A 85 0.32 33.75 -15.07
N GLU A 86 -1.00 33.85 -14.87
CA GLU A 86 -1.60 34.33 -13.62
C GLU A 86 -1.63 33.27 -12.52
N PHE A 87 -1.83 31.98 -12.85
CA PHE A 87 -1.88 30.94 -11.82
C PHE A 87 -0.51 30.31 -11.51
N MET A 88 0.52 30.58 -12.32
CA MET A 88 1.87 30.04 -12.13
C MET A 88 2.45 30.37 -10.74
N GLU A 89 2.21 31.57 -10.21
CA GLU A 89 2.65 31.97 -8.86
C GLU A 89 1.93 31.21 -7.72
N THR A 90 0.83 30.51 -8.03
CA THR A 90 0.06 29.74 -7.04
C THR A 90 0.49 28.26 -6.97
N VAL A 91 1.09 27.74 -8.04
CA VAL A 91 1.43 26.30 -8.18
C VAL A 91 2.92 26.02 -7.95
N ILE A 92 3.78 27.03 -8.12
CA ILE A 92 5.25 26.90 -8.12
C ILE A 92 5.86 27.67 -6.96
#